data_AF-A0A537AHK4-F1
#
_entry.id   AF-A0A537AHK4-F1
#
_cell.length_a   1.000
_cell.length_b   1.000
_cell.length_c   1.000
_cell.angle_alpha   90.00
_cell.angle_beta   90.00
_cell.angle_gamma   90.00
#
_symmetry.space_group_name_H-M   'P 1'
#
loop_
_entity.id
_entity.type
_entity.pdbx_description
1 polymer ?
#
loop_
_entity_poly.entity_id
_entity_poly.type
_entity_poly.pdbx_seq_one_letter_code
_entity_poly.pdbx_strand_id
1 'polypeptide(L)'
;MSERTCWRYLVFMLLGAGLLLSFAPAAFAQTASAIHQQALKCSERQGILCAEQADIPGYEYVGHDEPSLLFYSETAGSGSTNIWRLHLPKDPPTLPRQDGHGGTWNFQLHPAFWFGMAMCDSQSFPNYTHVCRPDTDDNIFDSADPSSPRYIAKHPGSAFTELQFYPPAWLFGNSATQWTAALNIFSLSQAAPSNIGQPNNSACGGAIEYGNFAYIQTDGVPTGAPSPLLANGNTFTVNNNTLFMNPGDELLVIERDTEEGLRITIRDLTTGQSGFMVASAANGFAQILFDPNGTNCDPATHNLPYDFHPMYATSSEHTRVPWAAHSYNIAFSDEIGHFEYCDAVDAEGGNCLTTSKKDPPGLDDAFCFDAAFAAAFGLVPIGGCIDADAEFDGVPYRRATWPGTFEDERLEVKLHAEPVMFSSPLFLGSEDHASNYDRVAFEADLPRIETNTVPPCQRFISNPGDPSPGSGCVNPPVGAAFYPIYTTRQTALGCRWQLGGTHLPGTEQTFGGNSAEEYGPLLEQAGTASPEFEASVVWQRI
;
A
#
# COMPACT_ATOMS: atom_id res chain seq x y z
N MET A 1 -31.02 50.73 -35.21
CA MET A 1 -30.08 49.58 -35.17
C MET A 1 -30.77 48.47 -34.40
N SER A 2 -31.01 47.34 -35.06
CA SER A 2 -32.01 46.32 -34.69
C SER A 2 -31.49 45.32 -33.65
N GLU A 3 -32.37 44.90 -32.74
CA GLU A 3 -32.22 43.86 -31.69
C GLU A 3 -31.65 42.50 -32.17
N ARG A 4 -31.49 42.28 -33.48
CA ARG A 4 -30.96 41.03 -34.04
C ARG A 4 -29.45 40.85 -33.87
N THR A 5 -28.71 41.89 -33.50
CA THR A 5 -27.24 41.81 -33.33
C THR A 5 -26.84 41.34 -31.93
N CYS A 6 -27.70 41.50 -30.91
CA CYS A 6 -27.36 41.12 -29.52
C CYS A 6 -27.40 39.60 -29.30
N TRP A 7 -28.23 38.87 -30.06
CA TRP A 7 -28.41 37.43 -29.86
C TRP A 7 -27.29 36.56 -30.47
N ARG A 8 -26.55 37.09 -31.46
CA ARG A 8 -25.43 36.35 -32.09
C ARG A 8 -24.15 36.35 -31.23
N TYR A 9 -23.97 37.32 -30.34
CA TYR A 9 -22.80 37.35 -29.43
C TYR A 9 -23.01 36.50 -28.16
N LEU A 10 -24.25 36.32 -27.69
CA LEU A 10 -24.54 35.45 -26.54
C LEU A 10 -24.41 33.95 -26.87
N VAL A 11 -24.71 33.53 -28.09
CA VAL A 11 -24.60 32.12 -28.51
C VAL A 11 -23.13 31.69 -28.71
N PHE A 12 -22.24 32.62 -29.08
CA PHE A 12 -20.80 32.32 -29.20
C PHE A 12 -20.05 32.26 -27.86
N MET A 13 -20.52 32.95 -26.81
CA MET A 13 -19.92 32.78 -25.47
C MET A 13 -20.37 31.49 -24.77
N LEU A 14 -21.60 31.01 -25.01
CA LEU A 14 -22.09 29.76 -24.42
C LEU A 14 -21.53 28.50 -25.09
N LEU A 15 -21.15 28.57 -26.37
CA LEU A 15 -20.45 27.47 -27.07
C LEU A 15 -18.95 27.42 -26.77
N GLY A 16 -18.32 28.53 -26.35
CA GLY A 16 -16.91 28.58 -25.94
C GLY A 16 -16.68 28.14 -24.50
N ALA A 17 -17.62 28.42 -23.58
CA ALA A 17 -17.53 27.99 -22.18
C ALA A 17 -17.86 26.50 -21.97
N GLY A 18 -18.70 25.91 -22.83
CA GLY A 18 -19.06 24.48 -22.76
C GLY A 18 -17.95 23.53 -23.22
N LEU A 19 -17.02 23.99 -24.08
CA LEU A 19 -15.88 23.18 -24.52
C LEU A 19 -14.71 23.19 -23.53
N LEU A 20 -14.54 24.23 -22.70
CA LEU A 20 -13.43 24.28 -21.74
C LEU A 20 -13.68 23.45 -20.47
N LEU A 21 -14.94 23.24 -20.09
CA LEU A 21 -15.31 22.44 -18.90
C LEU A 21 -15.25 20.92 -19.13
N SER A 22 -15.18 20.45 -20.38
CA SER A 22 -15.14 19.02 -20.71
C SER A 22 -13.72 18.43 -20.78
N PHE A 23 -12.67 19.25 -20.73
CA PHE A 23 -11.28 18.78 -20.75
C PHE A 23 -10.67 18.54 -19.36
N ALA A 24 -11.19 19.18 -18.31
CA ALA A 24 -10.63 19.08 -16.96
C ALA A 24 -10.64 17.64 -16.37
N PRO A 25 -11.73 16.84 -16.51
CA PRO A 25 -11.74 15.47 -15.98
C PRO A 25 -10.78 14.53 -16.70
N ALA A 26 -10.68 14.66 -18.03
CA ALA A 26 -9.78 13.84 -18.84
C ALA A 26 -8.30 14.20 -18.61
N ALA A 27 -8.00 15.49 -18.44
CA ALA A 27 -6.65 15.94 -18.08
C ALA A 27 -6.25 15.45 -16.69
N PHE A 28 -7.16 15.53 -15.70
CA PHE A 28 -6.89 14.99 -14.38
C PHE A 28 -6.62 13.49 -14.41
N ALA A 29 -7.47 12.71 -15.08
CA ALA A 29 -7.30 11.26 -15.18
C ALA A 29 -5.95 10.86 -15.80
N GLN A 30 -5.46 11.61 -16.80
CA GLN A 30 -4.12 11.38 -17.38
C GLN A 30 -2.99 11.75 -16.42
N THR A 31 -3.12 12.86 -15.70
CA THR A 31 -2.13 13.28 -14.70
C THR A 31 -2.07 12.31 -13.53
N ALA A 32 -3.22 11.95 -12.95
CA ALA A 32 -3.32 10.94 -11.90
C ALA A 32 -2.75 9.60 -12.36
N SER A 33 -3.01 9.19 -13.60
CA SER A 33 -2.44 7.99 -14.20
C SER A 33 -0.92 8.02 -14.28
N ALA A 34 -0.32 9.15 -14.69
CA ALA A 34 1.13 9.28 -14.75
C ALA A 34 1.77 9.21 -13.36
N ILE A 35 1.14 9.83 -12.35
CA ILE A 35 1.59 9.81 -10.96
C ILE A 35 1.48 8.40 -10.39
N HIS A 36 0.34 7.71 -10.55
CA HIS A 36 0.19 6.30 -10.13
C HIS A 36 1.21 5.40 -10.80
N GLN A 37 1.44 5.59 -12.10
CA GLN A 37 2.44 4.80 -12.83
C GLN A 37 3.84 5.03 -12.25
N GLN A 38 4.18 6.23 -11.80
CA GLN A 38 5.45 6.52 -11.13
C GLN A 38 5.49 5.93 -9.71
N ALA A 39 4.38 6.04 -8.98
CA ALA A 39 4.20 5.49 -7.65
C ALA A 39 4.31 3.95 -7.59
N LEU A 40 4.07 3.26 -8.70
CA LEU A 40 4.18 1.81 -8.83
C LEU A 40 5.46 1.36 -9.57
N LYS A 41 6.45 2.25 -9.72
CA LYS A 41 7.78 1.88 -10.21
C LYS A 41 8.68 1.53 -9.05
N CYS A 42 8.65 0.27 -8.64
CA CYS A 42 9.42 -0.30 -7.54
C CYS A 42 10.93 -0.44 -7.83
N SER A 43 11.48 0.41 -8.69
CA SER A 43 12.91 0.60 -8.90
C SER A 43 13.35 2.05 -8.85
N GLU A 44 12.40 2.93 -8.59
CA GLU A 44 12.60 4.36 -8.58
C GLU A 44 12.20 4.86 -7.20
N ARG A 45 12.83 5.97 -6.78
CA ARG A 45 12.57 6.61 -5.49
C ARG A 45 11.09 6.99 -5.30
N GLN A 46 10.36 7.23 -6.40
CA GLN A 46 8.94 7.58 -6.35
C GLN A 46 8.02 6.36 -6.15
N GLY A 47 8.53 5.13 -6.10
CA GLY A 47 7.77 3.88 -6.05
C GLY A 47 7.05 3.58 -4.72
N ILE A 48 6.42 4.59 -4.12
CA ILE A 48 5.82 4.58 -2.78
C ILE A 48 4.51 3.77 -2.64
N LEU A 49 4.12 3.00 -3.65
CA LEU A 49 2.92 2.16 -3.63
C LEU A 49 3.25 0.70 -3.93
N CYS A 50 4.52 0.33 -3.82
CA CYS A 50 5.02 -1.01 -4.07
C CYS A 50 5.06 -1.82 -2.76
N ALA A 51 5.19 -3.14 -2.85
CA ALA A 51 5.42 -3.97 -1.67
C ALA A 51 6.89 -3.90 -1.25
N GLU A 52 7.15 -3.55 0.00
CA GLU A 52 8.51 -3.40 0.48
C GLU A 52 9.37 -4.68 0.30
N GLN A 53 10.48 -4.58 -0.45
CA GLN A 53 11.41 -5.72 -0.64
C GLN A 53 12.41 -5.83 0.51
N ALA A 54 12.73 -7.02 1.02
CA ALA A 54 13.71 -7.36 2.07
C ALA A 54 15.19 -7.10 1.71
N ASP A 55 15.60 -7.14 0.43
CA ASP A 55 16.99 -6.83 0.05
C ASP A 55 17.26 -6.74 -1.47
N ILE A 56 17.98 -5.70 -1.92
CA ILE A 56 18.73 -5.72 -3.18
C ILE A 56 20.07 -4.97 -3.06
N PRO A 57 21.21 -5.59 -3.38
CA PRO A 57 22.48 -4.87 -3.52
C PRO A 57 22.43 -3.81 -4.63
N GLY A 58 22.58 -2.53 -4.27
CA GLY A 58 22.66 -1.41 -5.21
C GLY A 58 21.33 -0.71 -5.52
N TYR A 59 20.29 -1.02 -4.75
CA TYR A 59 18.99 -0.38 -4.79
C TYR A 59 18.89 0.72 -3.71
N GLU A 60 18.31 1.87 -4.06
CA GLU A 60 17.99 2.94 -3.12
C GLU A 60 16.60 2.68 -2.56
N TYR A 61 16.53 2.46 -1.26
CA TYR A 61 15.30 2.10 -0.55
C TYR A 61 14.25 3.21 -0.66
N VAL A 62 12.98 2.83 -0.87
CA VAL A 62 11.88 3.74 -1.27
C VAL A 62 11.05 4.26 -0.08
N GLY A 63 11.35 3.85 1.16
CA GLY A 63 10.79 4.52 2.34
C GLY A 63 9.36 4.12 2.70
N HIS A 64 8.93 2.88 2.44
CA HIS A 64 7.61 2.39 2.81
C HIS A 64 7.53 2.27 4.33
N ASP A 65 6.66 3.02 5.00
CA ASP A 65 6.47 2.92 6.46
C ASP A 65 5.07 2.38 6.70
N GLU A 66 4.99 1.13 7.13
CA GLU A 66 3.78 0.33 6.98
C GLU A 66 3.33 -0.28 8.32
N PRO A 67 2.81 0.53 9.27
CA PRO A 67 2.22 0.01 10.50
C PRO A 67 1.09 -0.98 10.19
N SER A 68 1.25 -2.22 10.63
CA SER A 68 0.47 -3.37 10.19
C SER A 68 -0.22 -4.12 11.33
N LEU A 69 -1.38 -4.70 11.02
CA LEU A 69 -2.15 -5.59 11.89
C LEU A 69 -2.38 -6.94 11.22
N LEU A 70 -1.85 -8.00 11.84
CA LEU A 70 -1.72 -9.34 11.28
C LEU A 70 -2.73 -10.28 11.93
N PHE A 71 -3.27 -11.24 11.18
CA PHE A 71 -4.33 -12.13 11.66
C PHE A 71 -3.96 -13.60 11.48
N TYR A 72 -4.08 -14.39 12.56
CA TYR A 72 -3.62 -15.78 12.60
C TYR A 72 -4.65 -16.79 13.09
N SER A 73 -4.73 -17.92 12.38
CA SER A 73 -5.45 -19.13 12.77
C SER A 73 -4.87 -20.33 12.05
N GLU A 74 -4.69 -21.43 12.78
CA GLU A 74 -4.22 -22.72 12.24
C GLU A 74 -5.34 -23.51 11.52
N THR A 75 -6.51 -22.90 11.34
CA THR A 75 -7.64 -23.55 10.66
C THR A 75 -7.55 -23.30 9.15
N ALA A 76 -7.56 -24.38 8.37
CA ALA A 76 -7.55 -24.28 6.91
C ALA A 76 -8.67 -23.36 6.38
N GLY A 77 -8.32 -22.50 5.42
CA GLY A 77 -9.13 -21.40 4.90
C GLY A 77 -8.71 -20.03 5.42
N SER A 78 -8.04 -19.96 6.58
CA SER A 78 -7.55 -18.70 7.16
C SER A 78 -6.38 -18.09 6.39
N GLY A 79 -5.72 -18.83 5.50
CA GLY A 79 -4.66 -18.32 4.63
C GLY A 79 -5.11 -17.89 3.23
N SER A 80 -6.37 -18.16 2.87
CA SER A 80 -6.84 -18.09 1.47
C SER A 80 -8.22 -17.47 1.26
N THR A 81 -8.91 -17.06 2.34
CA THR A 81 -10.16 -16.31 2.24
C THR A 81 -10.31 -15.33 3.39
N ASN A 82 -10.56 -14.07 3.06
CA ASN A 82 -10.80 -13.00 4.03
C ASN A 82 -12.08 -12.24 3.72
N ILE A 83 -12.83 -11.93 4.77
CA ILE A 83 -14.06 -11.12 4.70
C ILE A 83 -13.95 -10.02 5.72
N TRP A 84 -13.79 -8.79 5.25
CA TRP A 84 -13.64 -7.59 6.05
C TRP A 84 -14.90 -6.74 5.98
N ARG A 85 -15.21 -6.06 7.09
CA ARG A 85 -16.06 -4.86 7.05
C ARG A 85 -15.20 -3.64 7.22
N LEU A 86 -15.31 -2.69 6.30
CA LEU A 86 -14.52 -1.46 6.28
C LEU A 86 -15.46 -0.26 6.30
N HIS A 87 -15.22 0.70 7.18
CA HIS A 87 -15.80 2.04 7.11
C HIS A 87 -14.75 2.97 6.51
N LEU A 88 -15.02 3.50 5.32
CA LEU A 88 -14.11 4.43 4.66
C LEU A 88 -14.05 5.75 5.43
N PRO A 89 -12.86 6.28 5.72
CA PRO A 89 -12.75 7.51 6.47
C PRO A 89 -13.25 8.73 5.68
N LYS A 90 -13.73 9.73 6.41
CA LYS A 90 -14.08 11.06 5.90
C LYS A 90 -12.98 12.05 6.22
N ASP A 91 -12.81 13.02 5.34
CA ASP A 91 -12.02 14.21 5.64
C ASP A 91 -12.79 15.18 6.57
N PRO A 92 -12.08 15.97 7.39
CA PRO A 92 -12.69 16.97 8.25
C PRO A 92 -13.28 18.13 7.45
N PRO A 93 -14.24 18.88 8.01
CA PRO A 93 -14.81 20.05 7.35
C PRO A 93 -13.83 21.22 7.20
N THR A 94 -12.71 21.21 7.92
CA THR A 94 -11.66 22.23 7.80
C THR A 94 -10.67 21.81 6.72
N LEU A 95 -10.51 22.64 5.68
CA LEU A 95 -9.53 22.40 4.64
C LEU A 95 -8.10 22.46 5.18
N PRO A 96 -7.17 21.70 4.57
CA PRO A 96 -5.74 21.87 4.79
C PRO A 96 -5.26 23.27 4.46
N ARG A 97 -4.15 23.66 5.07
CA ARG A 97 -3.50 24.94 4.82
C ARG A 97 -2.00 24.73 4.76
N GLN A 98 -1.38 25.43 3.81
CA GLN A 98 0.05 25.39 3.55
C GLN A 98 0.92 25.71 4.79
N ASP A 99 0.39 26.45 5.77
CA ASP A 99 1.10 26.79 7.02
C ASP A 99 1.00 25.70 8.12
N GLY A 100 0.38 24.56 7.81
CA GLY A 100 0.17 23.45 8.73
C GLY A 100 -0.76 23.78 9.91
N HIS A 101 -1.62 24.81 9.78
CA HIS A 101 -2.63 25.16 10.78
C HIS A 101 -4.08 24.87 10.32
N GLY A 102 -4.24 24.19 9.18
CA GLY A 102 -5.52 23.71 8.66
C GLY A 102 -6.00 22.42 9.32
N GLY A 103 -6.98 21.78 8.69
CA GLY A 103 -7.27 20.37 8.99
C GLY A 103 -6.28 19.46 8.27
N THR A 104 -6.16 18.22 8.72
CA THR A 104 -5.39 17.15 8.07
C THR A 104 -6.37 16.20 7.40
N TRP A 105 -6.21 16.05 6.08
CA TRP A 105 -7.03 15.16 5.27
C TRP A 105 -6.31 13.82 5.03
N ASN A 106 -7.06 12.79 4.64
CA ASN A 106 -6.57 11.42 4.48
C ASN A 106 -5.33 11.34 3.57
N PHE A 107 -5.34 12.03 2.43
CA PHE A 107 -4.19 12.04 1.49
C PHE A 107 -2.89 12.60 2.09
N GLN A 108 -2.97 13.31 3.22
CA GLN A 108 -1.78 13.81 3.94
C GLN A 108 -1.25 12.82 4.97
N LEU A 109 -2.00 11.75 5.26
CA LEU A 109 -1.61 10.70 6.21
C LEU A 109 -1.07 9.47 5.48
N HIS A 110 -1.72 9.10 4.37
CA HIS A 110 -1.39 7.91 3.59
C HIS A 110 -1.66 8.13 2.10
N PRO A 111 -0.80 7.64 1.19
CA PRO A 111 -1.16 7.50 -0.21
C PRO A 111 -2.10 6.30 -0.45
N ALA A 112 -2.03 5.25 0.37
CA ALA A 112 -2.94 4.12 0.37
C ALA A 112 -2.92 3.33 1.68
N PHE A 113 -4.02 2.63 1.99
CA PHE A 113 -4.05 1.50 2.92
C PHE A 113 -4.51 0.23 2.19
N TRP A 114 -4.20 -0.96 2.70
CA TRP A 114 -4.59 -2.21 2.06
C TRP A 114 -4.96 -3.35 3.00
N PHE A 115 -5.65 -4.33 2.41
CA PHE A 115 -5.73 -5.68 2.93
C PHE A 115 -4.81 -6.59 2.10
N GLY A 116 -4.07 -7.46 2.79
CA GLY A 116 -2.98 -8.21 2.20
C GLY A 116 -3.13 -9.73 2.30
N MET A 117 -2.48 -10.43 1.36
CA MET A 117 -2.45 -11.90 1.27
C MET A 117 -1.22 -12.38 0.48
N ALA A 118 -0.54 -13.41 0.98
CA ALA A 118 0.56 -14.08 0.28
C ALA A 118 0.05 -14.97 -0.86
N MET A 119 0.66 -14.84 -2.03
CA MET A 119 0.25 -15.45 -3.28
C MET A 119 1.32 -16.38 -3.86
N CYS A 120 0.93 -17.39 -4.62
CA CYS A 120 1.84 -18.16 -5.45
C CYS A 120 2.34 -17.32 -6.65
N ASP A 121 3.65 -17.23 -6.84
CA ASP A 121 4.25 -16.79 -8.11
C ASP A 121 5.48 -17.63 -8.46
N SER A 122 5.35 -18.50 -9.46
CA SER A 122 6.39 -19.47 -9.82
C SER A 122 7.65 -18.89 -10.47
N GLN A 123 7.65 -17.59 -10.78
CA GLN A 123 8.78 -16.85 -11.35
C GLN A 123 9.37 -15.83 -10.37
N SER A 124 8.70 -15.60 -9.25
CA SER A 124 9.16 -14.69 -8.20
C SER A 124 10.12 -15.38 -7.24
N PHE A 125 10.91 -14.57 -6.52
CA PHE A 125 11.80 -15.03 -5.47
C PHE A 125 11.07 -15.85 -4.39
N PRO A 126 11.70 -16.88 -3.78
CA PRO A 126 13.05 -17.38 -4.05
C PRO A 126 13.23 -18.15 -5.37
N ASN A 127 12.16 -18.39 -6.13
CA ASN A 127 12.18 -19.08 -7.41
C ASN A 127 12.98 -20.41 -7.42
N TYR A 128 12.97 -21.13 -6.29
CA TYR A 128 13.69 -22.40 -6.18
C TYR A 128 12.99 -23.51 -6.95
N THR A 129 11.66 -23.55 -6.85
CA THR A 129 10.79 -24.39 -7.65
C THR A 129 9.86 -23.53 -8.48
N HIS A 130 9.70 -23.86 -9.76
CA HIS A 130 8.61 -23.32 -10.60
C HIS A 130 7.26 -23.98 -10.29
N VAL A 131 7.08 -24.42 -9.04
CA VAL A 131 5.88 -25.10 -8.56
C VAL A 131 5.54 -24.50 -7.22
N CYS A 132 4.41 -23.82 -7.18
CA CYS A 132 3.71 -23.44 -5.97
C CYS A 132 2.34 -24.11 -6.02
N ARG A 133 1.97 -24.84 -4.98
CA ARG A 133 0.65 -25.47 -4.91
C ARG A 133 -0.28 -24.49 -4.19
N PRO A 134 -1.40 -24.04 -4.76
CA PRO A 134 -2.31 -23.14 -4.08
C PRO A 134 -2.84 -23.70 -2.75
N ASP A 135 -3.22 -22.81 -1.84
CA ASP A 135 -3.95 -23.10 -0.61
C ASP A 135 -3.34 -24.24 0.22
N THR A 136 -2.02 -24.26 0.41
CA THR A 136 -1.38 -25.31 1.21
C THR A 136 -0.15 -24.88 1.98
N ASP A 137 -0.07 -25.38 3.20
CA ASP A 137 1.08 -25.19 4.09
C ASP A 137 2.25 -26.11 3.71
N ASP A 138 2.11 -26.96 2.69
CA ASP A 138 3.24 -27.67 2.08
C ASP A 138 4.30 -26.70 1.53
N ASN A 139 3.88 -25.46 1.23
CA ASN A 139 4.72 -24.36 0.77
C ASN A 139 5.50 -23.67 1.90
N ILE A 140 5.35 -24.06 3.16
CA ILE A 140 6.11 -23.47 4.27
C ILE A 140 7.56 -23.99 4.24
N PHE A 141 8.49 -23.06 4.01
CA PHE A 141 9.94 -23.25 4.09
C PHE A 141 10.51 -22.05 4.85
N ASP A 142 10.75 -22.18 6.14
CA ASP A 142 11.10 -21.07 7.04
C ASP A 142 12.36 -21.34 7.87
N SER A 143 13.04 -22.45 7.61
CA SER A 143 14.28 -22.80 8.31
C SER A 143 15.43 -21.92 7.82
N ALA A 144 16.21 -21.37 8.75
CA ALA A 144 17.46 -20.67 8.44
C ALA A 144 18.64 -21.60 8.09
N ASP A 145 18.52 -22.92 8.35
CA ASP A 145 19.60 -23.90 8.10
C ASP A 145 19.64 -24.31 6.62
N PRO A 146 20.74 -24.01 5.87
CA PRO A 146 20.86 -24.39 4.46
C PRO A 146 20.76 -25.89 4.19
N SER A 147 21.07 -26.72 5.19
CA SER A 147 20.98 -28.18 5.09
C SER A 147 19.56 -28.72 5.26
N SER A 148 18.64 -27.91 5.80
CA SER A 148 17.25 -28.28 6.02
C SER A 148 16.52 -28.55 4.70
N PRO A 149 15.62 -29.56 4.63
CA PRO A 149 14.70 -29.70 3.51
C PRO A 149 13.69 -28.53 3.45
N ARG A 150 13.51 -27.79 4.55
CA ARG A 150 12.64 -26.60 4.66
C ARG A 150 13.42 -25.29 4.73
N TYR A 151 14.63 -25.26 4.17
CA TYR A 151 15.44 -24.04 4.10
C TYR A 151 14.68 -22.93 3.36
N ILE A 152 14.64 -21.72 3.90
CA ILE A 152 13.88 -20.57 3.34
C ILE A 152 14.23 -20.26 1.89
N ALA A 153 15.49 -20.39 1.48
CA ALA A 153 15.86 -20.18 0.08
C ALA A 153 15.38 -21.30 -0.87
N LYS A 154 14.75 -22.37 -0.34
CA LYS A 154 14.04 -23.41 -1.11
C LYS A 154 12.53 -23.19 -1.15
N HIS A 155 12.04 -22.07 -0.63
CA HIS A 155 10.63 -21.73 -0.69
C HIS A 155 10.16 -21.61 -2.15
N PRO A 156 8.94 -22.05 -2.49
CA PRO A 156 8.31 -21.75 -3.77
C PRO A 156 8.32 -20.23 -4.02
N GLY A 157 8.36 -19.83 -5.28
CA GLY A 157 8.24 -18.40 -5.57
C GLY A 157 6.90 -17.83 -5.05
N SER A 158 6.97 -16.65 -4.44
CA SER A 158 5.84 -15.98 -3.80
C SER A 158 5.60 -14.59 -4.37
N ALA A 159 4.36 -14.16 -4.37
CA ALA A 159 3.95 -12.79 -4.59
C ALA A 159 3.20 -12.28 -3.35
N PHE A 160 2.99 -10.97 -3.24
CA PHE A 160 2.14 -10.38 -2.22
C PHE A 160 1.01 -9.58 -2.86
N THR A 161 -0.21 -9.81 -2.41
CA THR A 161 -1.35 -8.99 -2.82
C THR A 161 -1.50 -7.82 -1.87
N GLU A 162 -1.68 -6.63 -2.44
CA GLU A 162 -2.19 -5.45 -1.72
C GLU A 162 -3.46 -4.94 -2.40
N LEU A 163 -4.60 -5.14 -1.74
CA LEU A 163 -5.83 -4.49 -2.13
C LEU A 163 -5.84 -3.04 -1.62
N GLN A 164 -5.18 -2.16 -2.36
CA GLN A 164 -4.97 -0.76 -1.99
C GLN A 164 -6.24 0.07 -2.19
N PHE A 165 -6.50 0.97 -1.24
CA PHE A 165 -7.55 1.98 -1.26
C PHE A 165 -6.91 3.37 -1.30
N TYR A 166 -7.24 4.15 -2.33
CA TYR A 166 -6.64 5.47 -2.56
C TYR A 166 -7.58 6.59 -2.08
N PRO A 167 -7.11 7.52 -1.23
CA PRO A 167 -7.90 8.63 -0.76
C PRO A 167 -8.21 9.62 -1.89
N PRO A 168 -9.36 10.32 -1.82
CA PRO A 168 -9.69 11.34 -2.78
C PRO A 168 -8.90 12.63 -2.55
N ALA A 169 -9.22 13.62 -3.39
CA ALA A 169 -8.96 15.04 -3.15
C ALA A 169 -7.52 15.53 -3.36
N TRP A 170 -6.57 14.64 -3.66
CA TRP A 170 -5.23 15.00 -4.09
C TRP A 170 -4.64 14.04 -5.13
N LEU A 171 -3.33 14.15 -5.38
CA LEU A 171 -2.68 13.65 -6.60
C LEU A 171 -2.51 12.12 -6.69
N PHE A 172 -2.48 11.42 -5.56
CA PHE A 172 -2.55 9.95 -5.49
C PHE A 172 -3.97 9.41 -5.65
N GLY A 173 -4.98 10.27 -5.55
CA GLY A 173 -6.37 9.89 -5.76
C GLY A 173 -6.74 9.92 -7.23
N ASN A 174 -7.80 9.18 -7.58
CA ASN A 174 -8.37 9.20 -8.93
C ASN A 174 -9.64 10.06 -9.04
N SER A 175 -10.00 10.74 -7.94
CA SER A 175 -11.20 11.57 -7.85
C SER A 175 -11.03 12.66 -6.80
N ALA A 176 -11.66 13.81 -7.03
CA ALA A 176 -11.67 14.91 -6.07
C ALA A 176 -12.47 14.59 -4.80
N THR A 177 -13.37 13.60 -4.84
CA THR A 177 -14.36 13.40 -3.75
C THR A 177 -14.65 11.95 -3.40
N GLN A 178 -14.17 10.98 -4.16
CA GLN A 178 -14.49 9.56 -3.96
C GLN A 178 -13.25 8.68 -3.91
N TRP A 179 -13.27 7.70 -3.03
CA TRP A 179 -12.26 6.66 -2.94
C TRP A 179 -12.31 5.74 -4.15
N THR A 180 -11.16 5.18 -4.50
CA THR A 180 -11.00 4.09 -5.46
C THR A 180 -10.17 2.98 -4.84
N ALA A 181 -10.32 1.76 -5.32
CA ALA A 181 -9.47 0.64 -4.90
C ALA A 181 -8.88 -0.07 -6.13
N ALA A 182 -7.70 -0.66 -5.96
CA ALA A 182 -7.05 -1.49 -6.97
C ALA A 182 -6.47 -2.77 -6.36
N LEU A 183 -6.49 -3.83 -7.15
CA LEU A 183 -5.78 -5.07 -6.87
C LEU A 183 -4.35 -4.95 -7.40
N ASN A 184 -3.39 -4.96 -6.48
CA ASN A 184 -1.97 -5.03 -6.77
C ASN A 184 -1.45 -6.42 -6.41
N ILE A 185 -0.60 -7.00 -7.24
CA ILE A 185 0.13 -8.24 -6.93
C ILE A 185 1.60 -8.03 -7.25
N PHE A 186 2.41 -7.91 -6.21
CA PHE A 186 3.84 -7.65 -6.28
C PHE A 186 4.65 -8.94 -6.23
N SER A 187 5.70 -8.97 -7.03
CA SER A 187 6.62 -10.11 -7.19
C SER A 187 8.05 -9.60 -7.28
N LEU A 188 9.03 -10.41 -6.89
CA LEU A 188 10.44 -10.06 -6.96
C LEU A 188 11.18 -10.89 -8.03
N SER A 189 11.80 -10.21 -9.00
CA SER A 189 12.54 -10.81 -10.12
C SER A 189 13.95 -11.30 -9.73
N GLN A 190 14.03 -12.26 -8.81
CA GLN A 190 15.29 -12.84 -8.31
C GLN A 190 15.16 -14.36 -8.02
N ALA A 191 16.29 -15.03 -7.76
CA ALA A 191 16.32 -16.45 -7.36
C ALA A 191 17.32 -16.80 -6.24
N ALA A 192 17.07 -17.93 -5.58
CA ALA A 192 17.92 -18.63 -4.60
C ALA A 192 17.65 -20.16 -4.64
N PRO A 193 18.45 -21.06 -4.01
CA PRO A 193 19.72 -20.89 -3.32
C PRO A 193 20.94 -21.15 -4.21
N SER A 194 20.76 -21.69 -5.43
CA SER A 194 21.89 -22.09 -6.29
C SER A 194 22.78 -20.90 -6.70
N ASN A 195 22.22 -19.68 -6.69
CA ASN A 195 22.91 -18.40 -6.77
C ASN A 195 22.07 -17.36 -5.99
N ILE A 196 22.17 -17.31 -4.65
CA ILE A 196 21.40 -16.34 -3.83
C ILE A 196 21.57 -14.93 -4.40
N GLY A 197 20.46 -14.25 -4.68
CA GLY A 197 20.44 -12.89 -5.20
C GLY A 197 20.76 -12.79 -6.70
N GLN A 198 20.68 -13.89 -7.48
CA GLN A 198 20.81 -13.80 -8.93
C GLN A 198 19.65 -12.95 -9.49
N PRO A 199 19.92 -11.79 -10.09
CA PRO A 199 18.89 -11.01 -10.75
C PRO A 199 18.45 -11.70 -12.04
N ASN A 200 17.28 -11.31 -12.55
CA ASN A 200 16.91 -11.60 -13.94
C ASN A 200 17.85 -10.85 -14.91
N ASN A 201 17.69 -11.06 -16.22
CA ASN A 201 18.48 -10.32 -17.20
C ASN A 201 18.14 -8.82 -17.16
N SER A 202 19.12 -7.98 -17.51
CA SER A 202 18.95 -6.52 -17.44
C SER A 202 17.89 -5.96 -18.39
N ALA A 203 17.54 -6.66 -19.47
CA ALA A 203 16.45 -6.23 -20.34
C ALA A 203 15.08 -6.40 -19.67
N CYS A 204 14.94 -7.32 -18.72
CA CYS A 204 13.78 -7.46 -17.83
C CYS A 204 13.92 -6.67 -16.51
N GLY A 205 14.80 -5.68 -16.44
CA GLY A 205 14.99 -4.83 -15.26
C GLY A 205 15.91 -5.39 -14.17
N GLY A 206 16.31 -6.67 -14.26
CA GLY A 206 17.21 -7.28 -13.29
C GLY A 206 16.51 -7.78 -12.02
N ALA A 207 17.10 -7.47 -10.87
CA ALA A 207 16.54 -7.69 -9.54
C ALA A 207 15.58 -6.54 -9.22
N ILE A 208 14.35 -6.66 -9.70
CA ILE A 208 13.32 -5.63 -9.58
C ILE A 208 12.05 -6.26 -9.02
N GLU A 209 11.41 -5.57 -8.10
CA GLU A 209 10.03 -5.86 -7.76
C GLU A 209 9.10 -5.25 -8.80
N TYR A 210 8.06 -5.98 -9.15
CA TYR A 210 7.12 -5.57 -10.18
C TYR A 210 5.70 -5.93 -9.76
N GLY A 211 4.77 -5.06 -10.11
CA GLY A 211 3.35 -5.23 -9.79
C GLY A 211 2.50 -5.57 -11.02
N ASN A 212 1.56 -6.50 -10.86
CA ASN A 212 0.33 -6.47 -11.64
C ASN A 212 -0.61 -5.44 -11.01
N PHE A 213 -1.36 -4.68 -11.83
CA PHE A 213 -2.26 -3.62 -11.36
C PHE A 213 -3.61 -3.67 -12.05
N ALA A 214 -4.71 -3.65 -11.29
CA ALA A 214 -6.04 -3.40 -11.85
C ALA A 214 -6.99 -2.75 -10.84
N TYR A 215 -7.61 -1.62 -11.23
CA TYR A 215 -8.71 -1.05 -10.45
C TYR A 215 -9.86 -2.05 -10.26
N ILE A 216 -10.58 -1.94 -9.15
CA ILE A 216 -11.82 -2.70 -8.94
C ILE A 216 -12.91 -2.17 -9.87
N GLN A 217 -13.52 -3.07 -10.65
CA GLN A 217 -14.45 -2.73 -11.72
C GLN A 217 -15.84 -3.29 -11.46
N THR A 218 -16.87 -2.57 -11.86
CA THR A 218 -18.28 -2.99 -11.77
C THR A 218 -18.62 -4.14 -12.73
N ASP A 219 -17.83 -4.33 -13.78
CA ASP A 219 -17.96 -5.41 -14.78
C ASP A 219 -16.84 -6.46 -14.70
N GLY A 220 -15.83 -6.24 -13.85
CA GLY A 220 -14.67 -7.11 -13.69
C GLY A 220 -13.64 -7.04 -14.83
N VAL A 221 -13.75 -6.07 -15.75
CA VAL A 221 -12.83 -5.94 -16.90
C VAL A 221 -11.79 -4.85 -16.62
N PRO A 222 -10.49 -5.18 -16.55
CA PRO A 222 -9.44 -4.19 -16.29
C PRO A 222 -9.47 -2.98 -17.23
N THR A 223 -9.10 -1.81 -16.72
CA THR A 223 -9.05 -0.55 -17.49
C THR A 223 -8.00 -0.59 -18.61
N GLY A 224 -6.91 -1.31 -18.38
CA GLY A 224 -5.85 -1.64 -19.33
C GLY A 224 -5.24 -3.00 -18.98
N ALA A 225 -4.19 -3.41 -19.69
CA ALA A 225 -3.53 -4.69 -19.40
C ALA A 225 -2.95 -4.66 -17.98
N PRO A 226 -3.33 -5.61 -17.09
CA PRO A 226 -2.84 -5.62 -15.71
C PRO A 226 -1.37 -5.99 -15.59
N SER A 227 -0.86 -6.78 -16.53
CA SER A 227 0.49 -7.31 -16.43
C SER A 227 1.58 -6.25 -16.55
N PRO A 228 2.68 -6.38 -15.80
CA PRO A 228 3.75 -5.37 -15.76
C PRO A 228 4.37 -5.10 -17.14
N LEU A 229 4.55 -6.13 -17.99
CA LEU A 229 5.17 -5.97 -19.31
C LEU A 229 4.24 -5.38 -20.38
N LEU A 230 2.92 -5.39 -20.16
CA LEU A 230 1.93 -4.87 -21.10
C LEU A 230 1.18 -3.63 -20.55
N ALA A 231 1.47 -3.25 -19.30
CA ALA A 231 0.92 -2.08 -18.66
C ALA A 231 1.15 -0.81 -19.49
N ASN A 232 0.14 0.05 -19.51
CA ASN A 232 0.16 1.30 -20.27
C ASN A 232 -0.68 2.35 -19.53
N GLY A 233 -0.82 3.55 -20.11
CA GLY A 233 -1.59 4.63 -19.47
C GLY A 233 -3.02 4.22 -19.08
N ASN A 234 -3.69 3.37 -19.85
CA ASN A 234 -5.04 2.90 -19.49
C ASN A 234 -5.04 2.00 -18.25
N THR A 235 -3.96 1.26 -17.99
CA THR A 235 -3.81 0.42 -16.78
C THR A 235 -4.00 1.27 -15.52
N PHE A 236 -3.45 2.48 -15.52
CA PHE A 236 -3.50 3.41 -14.39
C PHE A 236 -4.52 4.54 -14.57
N THR A 237 -5.46 4.41 -15.50
CA THR A 237 -6.51 5.42 -15.72
C THR A 237 -7.88 4.82 -15.41
N VAL A 238 -8.61 5.42 -14.47
CA VAL A 238 -9.99 5.04 -14.17
C VAL A 238 -10.94 5.26 -15.36
N ASN A 239 -12.01 4.47 -15.44
CA ASN A 239 -13.01 4.59 -16.50
C ASN A 239 -14.44 4.55 -15.91
N ASN A 240 -15.46 4.51 -16.79
CA ASN A 240 -16.87 4.52 -16.37
C ASN A 240 -17.32 3.28 -15.60
N ASN A 241 -16.54 2.19 -15.63
CA ASN A 241 -16.83 0.96 -14.93
C ASN A 241 -16.03 0.84 -13.62
N THR A 242 -15.07 1.74 -13.35
CA THR A 242 -14.36 1.78 -12.07
C THR A 242 -15.34 1.99 -10.92
N LEU A 243 -15.21 1.19 -9.85
CA LEU A 243 -15.98 1.36 -8.63
C LEU A 243 -15.45 2.58 -7.85
N PHE A 244 -16.28 3.62 -7.72
CA PHE A 244 -16.03 4.76 -6.85
C PHE A 244 -16.87 4.64 -5.57
N MET A 245 -16.27 4.92 -4.42
CA MET A 245 -16.89 4.79 -3.10
C MET A 245 -16.85 6.14 -2.38
N ASN A 246 -17.92 6.51 -1.67
CA ASN A 246 -17.95 7.79 -0.96
C ASN A 246 -17.21 7.69 0.38
N PRO A 247 -16.59 8.80 0.82
CA PRO A 247 -16.10 8.91 2.19
C PRO A 247 -17.24 8.63 3.19
N GLY A 248 -17.00 7.71 4.13
CA GLY A 248 -17.99 7.28 5.12
C GLY A 248 -18.87 6.10 4.72
N ASP A 249 -18.64 5.49 3.56
CA ASP A 249 -19.38 4.28 3.17
C ASP A 249 -18.92 3.06 3.99
N GLU A 250 -19.87 2.17 4.30
CA GLU A 250 -19.60 0.87 4.92
C GLU A 250 -19.50 -0.17 3.82
N LEU A 251 -18.37 -0.86 3.75
CA LEU A 251 -18.03 -1.82 2.72
C LEU A 251 -17.95 -3.23 3.30
N LEU A 252 -18.34 -4.21 2.50
CA LEU A 252 -17.94 -5.60 2.67
C LEU A 252 -16.88 -5.92 1.61
N VAL A 253 -15.66 -6.19 2.05
CA VAL A 253 -14.52 -6.53 1.21
C VAL A 253 -14.27 -8.03 1.34
N ILE A 254 -14.24 -8.74 0.22
CA ILE A 254 -14.09 -10.20 0.18
C ILE A 254 -12.93 -10.54 -0.75
N GLU A 255 -11.95 -11.25 -0.20
CA GLU A 255 -10.84 -11.86 -0.90
C GLU A 255 -11.05 -13.36 -0.83
N ARG A 256 -11.22 -14.03 -1.97
CA ARG A 256 -11.52 -15.47 -1.98
C ARG A 256 -10.89 -16.11 -3.20
N ASP A 257 -10.24 -17.26 -2.99
CA ASP A 257 -9.75 -18.05 -4.10
C ASP A 257 -10.89 -18.63 -4.97
N THR A 258 -10.64 -18.73 -6.27
CA THR A 258 -11.55 -19.34 -7.25
C THR A 258 -10.77 -20.25 -8.19
N GLU A 259 -11.45 -21.02 -9.04
CA GLU A 259 -10.76 -21.86 -10.02
C GLU A 259 -9.90 -21.02 -10.99
N GLU A 260 -10.29 -19.77 -11.22
CA GLU A 260 -9.63 -18.84 -12.13
C GLU A 260 -8.63 -17.88 -11.44
N GLY A 261 -8.36 -18.05 -10.14
CA GLY A 261 -7.46 -17.21 -9.34
C GLY A 261 -8.19 -16.40 -8.26
N LEU A 262 -7.45 -15.56 -7.53
CA LEU A 262 -7.97 -14.75 -6.45
C LEU A 262 -9.01 -13.76 -6.96
N ARG A 263 -10.20 -13.81 -6.36
CA ARG A 263 -11.28 -12.87 -6.61
C ARG A 263 -11.41 -11.89 -5.46
N ILE A 264 -11.29 -10.61 -5.81
CA ILE A 264 -11.67 -9.50 -4.96
C ILE A 264 -13.12 -9.12 -5.25
N THR A 265 -13.93 -8.93 -4.23
CA THR A 265 -15.28 -8.35 -4.35
C THR A 265 -15.48 -7.28 -3.29
N ILE A 266 -15.82 -6.07 -3.72
CA ILE A 266 -16.20 -4.97 -2.84
C ILE A 266 -17.68 -4.71 -3.02
N ARG A 267 -18.43 -4.75 -1.91
CA ARG A 267 -19.84 -4.35 -1.87
C ARG A 267 -19.95 -3.13 -0.98
N ASP A 268 -20.37 -2.03 -1.56
CA ASP A 268 -20.75 -0.85 -0.82
C ASP A 268 -22.14 -1.07 -0.23
N LEU A 269 -22.21 -1.29 1.07
CA LEU A 269 -23.44 -1.56 1.81
C LEU A 269 -24.26 -0.29 2.02
N THR A 270 -23.65 0.89 1.88
CA THR A 270 -24.32 2.19 1.99
C THR A 270 -25.07 2.53 0.70
N THR A 271 -24.40 2.43 -0.44
CA THR A 271 -25.00 2.80 -1.75
C THR A 271 -25.64 1.63 -2.50
N GLY A 272 -25.26 0.39 -2.15
CA GLY A 272 -25.67 -0.83 -2.84
C GLY A 272 -24.89 -1.12 -4.13
N GLN A 273 -23.85 -0.33 -4.44
CA GLN A 273 -22.95 -0.61 -5.56
C GLN A 273 -21.99 -1.75 -5.23
N SER A 274 -21.43 -2.37 -6.28
CA SER A 274 -20.43 -3.41 -6.12
C SER A 274 -19.48 -3.45 -7.29
N GLY A 275 -18.24 -3.83 -7.03
CA GLY A 275 -17.24 -4.15 -8.03
C GLY A 275 -16.45 -5.39 -7.65
N PHE A 276 -15.76 -5.95 -8.62
CA PHE A 276 -14.90 -7.11 -8.42
C PHE A 276 -13.71 -7.08 -9.40
N MET A 277 -12.69 -7.87 -9.10
CA MET A 277 -11.59 -8.18 -10.01
C MET A 277 -11.14 -9.61 -9.75
N VAL A 278 -10.73 -10.32 -10.80
CA VAL A 278 -10.15 -11.67 -10.68
C VAL A 278 -8.74 -11.62 -11.24
N ALA A 279 -7.76 -12.02 -10.44
CA ALA A 279 -6.33 -12.07 -10.80
C ALA A 279 -6.00 -13.24 -11.74
N SER A 280 -6.67 -13.26 -12.90
CA SER A 280 -6.62 -14.37 -13.86
C SER A 280 -5.83 -14.02 -15.11
N ALA A 281 -5.27 -15.05 -15.74
CA ALA A 281 -4.72 -15.01 -17.09
C ALA A 281 -5.76 -14.49 -18.10
N ALA A 282 -7.04 -14.82 -17.90
CA ALA A 282 -8.14 -14.37 -18.75
C ALA A 282 -8.37 -12.84 -18.69
N ASN A 283 -8.13 -12.23 -17.52
CA ASN A 283 -8.12 -10.78 -17.34
C ASN A 283 -6.78 -10.13 -17.73
N GLY A 284 -5.78 -10.92 -18.12
CA GLY A 284 -4.48 -10.44 -18.57
C GLY A 284 -3.45 -10.27 -17.45
N PHE A 285 -3.68 -10.85 -16.26
CA PHE A 285 -2.64 -10.98 -15.24
C PHE A 285 -1.54 -11.94 -15.72
N ALA A 286 -0.30 -11.65 -15.35
CA ALA A 286 0.84 -12.44 -15.79
C ALA A 286 2.05 -12.34 -14.85
N GLN A 287 2.90 -13.35 -14.92
CA GLN A 287 4.23 -13.36 -14.34
C GLN A 287 5.25 -12.87 -15.38
N ILE A 288 6.34 -12.28 -14.93
CA ILE A 288 7.52 -12.06 -15.79
C ILE A 288 8.36 -13.33 -15.76
N LEU A 289 8.66 -13.92 -16.92
CA LEU A 289 9.58 -15.05 -17.00
C LEU A 289 10.94 -14.68 -16.37
N PHE A 290 11.39 -15.49 -15.41
CA PHE A 290 12.73 -15.36 -14.85
C PHE A 290 13.74 -16.04 -15.79
N ASP A 291 14.34 -15.24 -16.69
CA ASP A 291 15.36 -15.68 -17.65
C ASP A 291 16.69 -14.95 -17.39
N PRO A 292 17.45 -15.34 -16.35
CA PRO A 292 18.65 -14.61 -15.96
C PRO A 292 19.82 -14.73 -16.95
N ASN A 293 19.75 -15.68 -17.90
CA ASN A 293 20.71 -15.83 -18.98
C ASN A 293 20.22 -15.23 -20.31
N GLY A 294 19.01 -14.66 -20.30
CA GLY A 294 18.38 -13.99 -21.43
C GLY A 294 19.11 -12.71 -21.83
N THR A 295 18.74 -12.19 -23.00
CA THR A 295 19.29 -10.94 -23.54
C THR A 295 18.20 -9.96 -23.97
N ASN A 296 16.93 -10.28 -23.71
CA ASN A 296 15.78 -9.46 -24.04
C ASN A 296 14.68 -9.66 -22.99
N CYS A 297 13.64 -8.83 -23.07
CA CYS A 297 12.40 -9.01 -22.33
C CYS A 297 11.21 -8.84 -23.28
N ASP A 298 11.21 -9.59 -24.39
CA ASP A 298 10.11 -9.53 -25.35
C ASP A 298 8.81 -9.98 -24.67
N PRO A 299 7.77 -9.13 -24.60
CA PRO A 299 6.50 -9.50 -23.98
C PRO A 299 5.88 -10.76 -24.59
N ALA A 300 6.16 -11.09 -25.85
CA ALA A 300 5.66 -12.32 -26.49
C ALA A 300 6.19 -13.61 -25.84
N THR A 301 7.35 -13.56 -25.16
CA THR A 301 7.95 -14.73 -24.49
C THR A 301 8.09 -14.57 -22.99
N HIS A 302 8.10 -13.33 -22.48
CA HIS A 302 8.34 -13.02 -21.07
C HIS A 302 7.08 -12.65 -20.29
N ASN A 303 5.95 -12.36 -20.95
CA ASN A 303 4.68 -12.14 -20.28
C ASN A 303 3.90 -13.47 -20.18
N LEU A 304 4.08 -14.20 -19.08
CA LEU A 304 3.47 -15.51 -18.88
C LEU A 304 2.07 -15.36 -18.25
N PRO A 305 0.97 -15.57 -19.00
CA PRO A 305 -0.37 -15.47 -18.42
C PRO A 305 -0.51 -16.41 -17.23
N TYR A 306 -1.04 -15.91 -16.12
CA TYR A 306 -1.06 -16.65 -14.87
C TYR A 306 -2.31 -16.35 -14.05
N ASP A 307 -2.89 -17.39 -13.46
CA ASP A 307 -3.95 -17.30 -12.47
C ASP A 307 -3.31 -17.26 -11.09
N PHE A 308 -3.34 -16.10 -10.43
CA PHE A 308 -2.73 -15.92 -9.12
C PHE A 308 -3.64 -16.49 -8.05
N HIS A 309 -3.14 -17.45 -7.26
CA HIS A 309 -3.85 -18.07 -6.16
C HIS A 309 -3.15 -17.84 -4.82
N PRO A 310 -3.88 -17.83 -3.68
CA PRO A 310 -3.28 -17.77 -2.36
C PRO A 310 -2.31 -18.92 -2.13
N MET A 311 -1.23 -18.64 -1.41
CA MET A 311 -0.17 -19.64 -1.21
C MET A 311 -0.52 -20.66 -0.12
N TYR A 312 -1.10 -20.21 0.99
CA TYR A 312 -1.19 -21.01 2.22
C TYR A 312 -2.62 -21.42 2.55
N ALA A 313 -2.77 -22.56 3.23
CA ALA A 313 -4.08 -22.97 3.74
C ALA A 313 -4.41 -22.23 5.04
N THR A 314 -3.39 -21.94 5.84
CA THR A 314 -3.52 -21.25 7.13
C THR A 314 -2.83 -19.88 7.11
N SER A 315 -3.07 -19.10 8.16
CA SER A 315 -2.28 -17.90 8.46
C SER A 315 -1.65 -18.09 9.84
N SER A 316 -0.33 -18.13 9.89
CA SER A 316 0.49 -18.26 11.11
C SER A 316 1.80 -17.48 10.95
N GLU A 317 2.62 -17.47 11.99
CA GLU A 317 3.99 -16.91 11.96
C GLU A 317 4.90 -17.58 10.92
N HIS A 318 4.48 -18.72 10.36
CA HIS A 318 5.21 -19.49 9.37
C HIS A 318 4.79 -19.21 7.93
N THR A 319 3.70 -18.45 7.73
CA THR A 319 3.14 -18.14 6.41
C THR A 319 3.47 -16.70 6.05
N ARG A 320 4.47 -16.49 5.20
CA ARG A 320 5.02 -15.16 4.88
C ARG A 320 5.61 -15.11 3.48
N VAL A 321 5.71 -13.92 2.91
CA VAL A 321 6.42 -13.70 1.64
C VAL A 321 7.91 -13.52 1.94
N PRO A 322 8.81 -14.46 1.56
CA PRO A 322 10.22 -14.44 2.02
C PRO A 322 11.08 -13.30 1.52
N TRP A 323 10.60 -12.52 0.56
CA TRP A 323 11.28 -11.34 0.05
C TRP A 323 10.60 -10.04 0.45
N ALA A 324 9.44 -10.07 1.09
CA ALA A 324 8.86 -8.84 1.62
C ALA A 324 9.55 -8.53 2.95
N ALA A 325 9.70 -7.24 3.26
CA ALA A 325 10.21 -6.82 4.57
C ALA A 325 9.15 -7.04 5.66
N HIS A 326 7.87 -7.02 5.29
CA HIS A 326 6.82 -7.57 6.13
C HIS A 326 6.82 -9.08 6.24
N SER A 327 6.39 -9.57 7.39
CA SER A 327 6.50 -10.98 7.75
C SER A 327 5.20 -11.77 7.77
N TYR A 328 4.19 -11.25 7.08
CA TYR A 328 2.82 -11.73 7.19
C TYR A 328 2.26 -12.39 5.93
N ASN A 329 1.17 -13.11 6.13
CA ASN A 329 0.24 -13.55 5.09
C ASN A 329 -0.99 -12.64 5.09
N ILE A 330 -1.88 -12.80 6.08
CA ILE A 330 -3.11 -12.02 6.17
C ILE A 330 -2.91 -10.81 7.07
N ALA A 331 -3.02 -9.62 6.49
CA ALA A 331 -2.82 -8.36 7.20
C ALA A 331 -3.74 -7.24 6.70
N PHE A 332 -3.89 -6.23 7.55
CA PHE A 332 -4.18 -4.87 7.14
C PHE A 332 -2.92 -4.04 7.36
N SER A 333 -2.62 -3.11 6.47
CA SER A 333 -1.55 -2.13 6.63
C SER A 333 -1.96 -0.78 6.04
N ASP A 334 -1.25 0.28 6.42
CA ASP A 334 -1.40 1.66 5.96
C ASP A 334 -0.02 2.19 5.58
N GLU A 335 0.18 2.61 4.33
CA GLU A 335 1.43 3.25 3.91
C GLU A 335 1.40 4.69 4.44
N ILE A 336 2.40 5.08 5.23
CA ILE A 336 2.48 6.41 5.80
C ILE A 336 3.77 7.12 5.38
N GLY A 337 3.97 8.34 5.86
CA GLY A 337 5.27 9.01 5.72
C GLY A 337 5.56 9.70 4.39
N HIS A 338 4.59 9.92 3.49
CA HIS A 338 4.92 10.52 2.18
C HIS A 338 4.55 11.99 2.01
N PHE A 339 3.58 12.53 2.77
CA PHE A 339 3.15 13.92 2.55
C PHE A 339 4.00 14.92 3.34
N GLU A 340 4.64 15.83 2.61
CA GLU A 340 5.36 16.98 3.17
C GLU A 340 4.88 18.29 2.55
N TYR A 341 4.96 19.40 3.31
CA TYR A 341 4.47 20.69 2.84
C TYR A 341 5.50 21.40 1.96
N CYS A 342 5.15 21.67 0.71
CA CYS A 342 5.99 22.44 -0.21
C CYS A 342 5.28 23.68 -0.76
N ASP A 343 5.82 24.87 -0.46
CA ASP A 343 5.23 26.17 -0.83
C ASP A 343 5.53 26.54 -2.28
N ALA A 344 6.64 26.05 -2.84
CA ALA A 344 7.05 26.30 -4.21
C ALA A 344 7.96 25.19 -4.74
N VAL A 345 7.76 24.81 -6.01
CA VAL A 345 8.52 23.75 -6.70
C VAL A 345 9.33 24.33 -7.86
N ASP A 346 10.42 23.65 -8.24
CA ASP A 346 11.19 24.02 -9.44
C ASP A 346 10.47 23.65 -10.76
N ALA A 347 9.72 22.55 -10.73
CA ALA A 347 8.77 22.08 -11.73
C ALA A 347 7.78 21.09 -11.08
N GLU A 348 6.62 20.84 -11.71
CA GLU A 348 5.68 19.81 -11.23
C GLU A 348 6.31 18.42 -11.31
N GLY A 349 6.28 17.69 -10.20
CA GLY A 349 7.01 16.43 -9.99
C GLY A 349 8.51 16.62 -9.73
N GLY A 350 8.96 17.85 -9.44
CA GLY A 350 10.36 18.21 -9.20
C GLY A 350 10.70 18.32 -7.71
N ASN A 351 11.68 19.17 -7.38
CA ASN A 351 12.13 19.35 -5.99
C ASN A 351 11.40 20.53 -5.33
N CYS A 352 11.29 20.47 -4.00
CA CYS A 352 10.85 21.64 -3.25
C CYS A 352 11.92 22.75 -3.22
N LEU A 353 11.51 23.98 -3.48
CA LEU A 353 12.36 25.17 -3.39
C LEU A 353 12.22 25.88 -2.04
N THR A 354 11.03 25.82 -1.47
CA THR A 354 10.71 26.42 -0.18
C THR A 354 9.64 25.59 0.49
N THR A 355 9.90 25.17 1.70
CA THR A 355 8.96 24.47 2.55
C THR A 355 8.20 25.42 3.46
N SER A 356 7.15 24.90 4.11
CA SER A 356 6.46 25.62 5.16
C SER A 356 7.40 25.93 6.35
N LYS A 357 7.14 27.01 7.11
CA LYS A 357 8.01 27.47 8.23
C LYS A 357 8.33 26.45 9.33
N LYS A 358 7.67 25.29 9.34
CA LYS A 358 7.82 24.25 10.36
C LYS A 358 8.60 23.02 9.87
N ASP A 359 9.12 23.08 8.64
CA ASP A 359 9.63 21.91 7.92
C ASP A 359 10.86 22.32 7.09
N PRO A 360 12.01 22.69 7.68
CA PRO A 360 13.13 23.19 6.89
C PRO A 360 13.52 22.17 5.81
N PRO A 361 13.82 22.57 4.55
CA PRO A 361 13.96 21.61 3.47
C PRO A 361 14.99 20.53 3.76
N GLY A 362 14.54 19.28 3.68
CA GLY A 362 15.29 18.04 3.91
C GLY A 362 16.03 17.56 2.67
N LEU A 363 16.58 16.34 2.74
CA LEU A 363 17.21 15.66 1.59
C LEU A 363 16.16 14.90 0.74
N ASP A 364 14.89 15.01 1.12
CA ASP A 364 13.77 14.16 0.76
C ASP A 364 12.53 14.84 0.21
N ASP A 365 12.50 16.18 0.22
CA ASP A 365 11.47 16.98 -0.42
C ASP A 365 11.52 16.92 -1.98
N ALA A 366 11.18 15.76 -2.55
CA ALA A 366 11.16 15.50 -3.98
C ALA A 366 9.79 15.02 -4.47
N PHE A 367 9.66 14.90 -5.79
CA PHE A 367 8.39 14.58 -6.47
C PHE A 367 7.24 15.53 -6.10
N CYS A 368 7.54 16.82 -5.99
CA CYS A 368 6.64 17.82 -5.42
C CYS A 368 5.75 18.51 -6.45
N PHE A 369 4.60 18.99 -5.99
CA PHE A 369 3.62 19.72 -6.80
C PHE A 369 3.15 20.99 -6.11
N ASP A 370 2.86 22.04 -6.88
CA ASP A 370 2.35 23.28 -6.31
C ASP A 370 0.83 23.28 -6.11
N ALA A 371 0.35 24.18 -5.25
CA ALA A 371 -1.07 24.32 -4.95
C ALA A 371 -1.92 24.72 -6.18
N ALA A 372 -1.34 25.43 -7.16
CA ALA A 372 -2.05 25.86 -8.36
C ALA A 372 -2.25 24.71 -9.34
N PHE A 373 -1.29 23.77 -9.41
CA PHE A 373 -1.38 22.55 -10.16
C PHE A 373 -2.51 21.66 -9.64
N ALA A 374 -2.55 21.39 -8.33
CA ALA A 374 -3.66 20.66 -7.72
C ALA A 374 -5.02 21.35 -7.99
N ALA A 375 -5.08 22.68 -7.81
CA ALA A 375 -6.29 23.46 -8.07
C ALA A 375 -6.79 23.36 -9.52
N ALA A 376 -5.89 23.22 -10.50
CA ALA A 376 -6.25 23.11 -11.93
C ALA A 376 -7.11 21.88 -12.23
N PHE A 377 -7.06 20.85 -11.37
CA PHE A 377 -7.86 19.64 -11.47
C PHE A 377 -9.08 19.61 -10.53
N GLY A 378 -9.32 20.70 -9.79
CA GLY A 378 -10.40 20.76 -8.80
C GLY A 378 -10.10 19.98 -7.50
N LEU A 379 -8.82 19.69 -7.25
CA LEU A 379 -8.33 19.07 -6.02
C LEU A 379 -8.14 20.13 -4.92
N VAL A 380 -7.78 19.68 -3.72
CA VAL A 380 -7.40 20.57 -2.62
C VAL A 380 -6.17 21.39 -3.04
N PRO A 381 -6.23 22.73 -3.00
CA PRO A 381 -5.16 23.60 -3.49
C PRO A 381 -4.06 23.74 -2.42
N ILE A 382 -3.34 22.65 -2.19
CA ILE A 382 -2.19 22.56 -1.28
C ILE A 382 -0.98 22.03 -2.05
N GLY A 383 0.18 22.63 -1.82
CA GLY A 383 1.43 22.18 -2.41
C GLY A 383 2.17 21.24 -1.46
N GLY A 384 2.78 20.20 -2.02
CA GLY A 384 3.44 19.18 -1.22
C GLY A 384 4.30 18.21 -2.03
N CYS A 385 5.14 17.49 -1.30
CA CYS A 385 6.01 16.42 -1.79
C CYS A 385 5.41 15.07 -1.40
N ILE A 386 5.82 14.04 -2.13
CA ILE A 386 5.25 12.69 -2.08
C ILE A 386 6.31 11.59 -2.19
N ASP A 387 7.54 11.92 -1.84
CA ASP A 387 8.65 10.97 -1.85
C ASP A 387 8.74 10.27 -0.48
N ALA A 388 9.72 9.38 -0.30
CA ALA A 388 10.12 8.82 0.98
C ALA A 388 10.56 9.91 1.96
N ASP A 389 9.98 9.96 3.17
CA ASP A 389 10.44 10.79 4.29
C ASP A 389 11.44 9.99 5.13
N ALA A 390 12.71 10.33 4.97
CA ALA A 390 13.85 9.68 5.63
C ALA A 390 14.18 10.30 6.99
N GLU A 391 13.69 11.51 7.29
CA GLU A 391 13.91 12.20 8.56
C GLU A 391 12.73 12.16 9.54
N PHE A 392 11.64 11.52 9.13
CA PHE A 392 10.43 11.22 9.89
C PHE A 392 9.75 12.47 10.47
N ASP A 393 9.64 13.54 9.69
CA ASP A 393 9.06 14.80 10.17
C ASP A 393 7.94 15.40 9.32
N GLY A 394 7.55 14.72 8.24
CA GLY A 394 6.39 14.97 7.41
C GLY A 394 5.07 14.90 8.17
N VAL A 395 3.97 15.18 7.47
CA VAL A 395 2.63 15.28 8.11
C VAL A 395 2.24 14.02 8.89
N PRO A 396 2.49 12.79 8.42
CA PRO A 396 2.17 11.57 9.15
C PRO A 396 2.94 11.43 10.48
N TYR A 397 4.08 12.08 10.68
CA TYR A 397 4.87 11.91 11.91
C TYR A 397 4.65 12.98 12.97
N ARG A 398 3.64 13.84 12.79
CA ARG A 398 3.35 14.97 13.69
C ARG A 398 2.28 14.65 14.73
N ARG A 399 2.46 15.16 15.95
CA ARG A 399 1.53 14.94 17.09
C ARG A 399 0.11 15.45 16.92
N ALA A 400 -0.17 16.27 15.91
CA ALA A 400 -1.41 17.02 15.78
C ALA A 400 -2.01 16.89 14.37
N THR A 401 -1.78 15.74 13.75
CA THR A 401 -2.21 15.48 12.37
C THR A 401 -3.10 14.23 12.28
N TRP A 402 -2.85 13.22 13.11
CA TRP A 402 -3.63 11.98 13.14
C TRP A 402 -4.93 12.07 13.93
N PRO A 403 -5.95 11.30 13.54
CA PRO A 403 -7.15 11.15 14.34
C PRO A 403 -6.84 10.56 15.73
N GLY A 404 -7.54 11.04 16.75
CA GLY A 404 -7.37 10.63 18.15
C GLY A 404 -6.13 11.21 18.83
N THR A 405 -5.52 12.24 18.26
CA THR A 405 -4.42 12.97 18.90
C THR A 405 -4.89 14.13 19.77
N PHE A 406 -6.13 14.62 19.63
CA PHE A 406 -6.72 15.58 20.55
C PHE A 406 -7.72 14.93 21.52
N GLU A 407 -7.65 15.34 22.78
CA GLU A 407 -8.65 15.00 23.79
C GLU A 407 -10.00 15.73 23.55
N ASP A 408 -9.98 16.91 22.92
CA ASP A 408 -11.19 17.67 22.61
C ASP A 408 -11.85 17.12 21.33
N GLU A 409 -12.88 16.29 21.50
CA GLU A 409 -13.67 15.69 20.41
C GLU A 409 -14.21 16.73 19.40
N ARG A 410 -14.52 17.96 19.83
CA ARG A 410 -15.00 19.00 18.91
C ARG A 410 -13.88 19.53 18.03
N LEU A 411 -12.66 19.58 18.55
CA LEU A 411 -11.48 19.97 17.80
C LEU A 411 -11.06 18.84 16.86
N GLU A 412 -11.12 17.60 17.36
CA GLU A 412 -10.84 16.36 16.64
C GLU A 412 -11.68 16.25 15.36
N VAL A 413 -13.01 16.23 15.48
CA VAL A 413 -13.95 16.17 14.34
C VAL A 413 -13.81 17.37 13.38
N LYS A 414 -13.28 18.49 13.87
CA LYS A 414 -13.10 19.69 13.06
C LYS A 414 -11.82 19.65 12.24
N LEU A 415 -10.76 19.02 12.73
CA LEU A 415 -9.40 19.14 12.19
C LEU A 415 -8.81 17.85 11.65
N HIS A 416 -9.25 16.67 12.06
CA HIS A 416 -8.67 15.41 11.59
C HIS A 416 -9.68 14.58 10.81
N ALA A 417 -9.18 13.80 9.86
CA ALA A 417 -9.96 12.78 9.18
C ALA A 417 -10.56 11.80 10.19
N GLU A 418 -11.64 11.10 9.84
CA GLU A 418 -12.03 9.91 10.58
C GLU A 418 -10.91 8.85 10.45
N PRO A 419 -10.69 7.97 11.45
CA PRO A 419 -9.74 6.87 11.30
C PRO A 419 -10.24 5.86 10.27
N VAL A 420 -9.31 5.15 9.61
CA VAL A 420 -9.65 3.90 8.92
C VAL A 420 -10.19 2.92 9.97
N MET A 421 -11.41 2.42 9.78
CA MET A 421 -12.03 1.49 10.73
C MET A 421 -12.44 0.21 10.03
N PHE A 422 -11.99 -0.93 10.54
CA PHE A 422 -12.27 -2.23 9.95
C PHE A 422 -12.52 -3.31 11.00
N SER A 423 -13.18 -4.40 10.62
CA SER A 423 -13.34 -5.57 11.51
C SER A 423 -12.10 -6.45 11.49
N SER A 424 -11.87 -7.26 12.53
CA SER A 424 -11.10 -8.51 12.30
C SER A 424 -11.76 -9.28 11.15
N PRO A 425 -10.98 -9.91 10.26
CA PRO A 425 -11.54 -10.64 9.13
C PRO A 425 -12.25 -11.90 9.61
N LEU A 426 -13.19 -12.36 8.80
CA LEU A 426 -13.66 -13.74 8.87
C LEU A 426 -13.03 -14.53 7.72
N PHE A 427 -12.78 -15.82 7.93
CA PHE A 427 -12.38 -16.74 6.86
C PHE A 427 -13.43 -17.84 6.66
N LEU A 428 -13.42 -18.47 5.49
CA LEU A 428 -14.28 -19.61 5.19
C LEU A 428 -13.49 -20.90 5.37
N GLY A 429 -13.89 -21.73 6.34
CA GLY A 429 -13.29 -23.05 6.54
C GLY A 429 -13.78 -24.09 5.53
N SER A 430 -13.40 -25.35 5.74
CA SER A 430 -13.74 -26.50 4.86
C SER A 430 -15.24 -26.78 4.68
N GLU A 431 -16.10 -26.21 5.54
CA GLU A 431 -17.57 -26.30 5.44
C GLU A 431 -18.22 -25.00 4.91
N ASP A 432 -17.44 -24.09 4.32
CA ASP A 432 -17.88 -22.74 3.89
C ASP A 432 -18.50 -21.90 5.03
N HIS A 433 -18.23 -22.25 6.30
CA HIS A 433 -18.67 -21.48 7.45
C HIS A 433 -17.66 -20.38 7.78
N ALA A 434 -18.16 -19.15 7.88
CA ALA A 434 -17.39 -18.01 8.37
C ALA A 434 -16.91 -18.22 9.81
N SER A 435 -15.60 -18.11 10.03
CA SER A 435 -14.92 -18.31 11.30
C SER A 435 -14.02 -17.12 11.63
N ASN A 436 -13.77 -16.86 12.92
CA ASN A 436 -12.86 -15.81 13.37
C ASN A 436 -11.41 -16.34 13.41
N TYR A 437 -10.46 -15.42 13.26
CA TYR A 437 -9.06 -15.67 13.60
C TYR A 437 -8.88 -15.79 15.12
N ASP A 438 -7.85 -16.53 15.54
CA ASP A 438 -7.60 -16.87 16.94
C ASP A 438 -6.61 -15.89 17.61
N ARG A 439 -5.77 -15.22 16.82
CA ARG A 439 -4.71 -14.34 17.30
C ARG A 439 -4.48 -13.18 16.36
N VAL A 440 -3.91 -12.10 16.89
CA VAL A 440 -3.37 -10.99 16.11
C VAL A 440 -1.95 -10.66 16.52
N ALA A 441 -1.24 -9.97 15.63
CA ALA A 441 -0.01 -9.29 15.97
C ALA A 441 0.02 -7.89 15.37
N PHE A 442 0.74 -6.99 16.04
CA PHE A 442 1.08 -5.68 15.51
C PHE A 442 2.49 -5.76 14.95
N GLU A 443 2.70 -5.24 13.75
CA GLU A 443 3.99 -5.21 13.07
C GLU A 443 4.30 -3.82 12.54
N ALA A 444 5.56 -3.42 12.59
CA ALA A 444 6.07 -2.30 11.80
C ALA A 444 7.45 -2.68 11.23
N ASP A 445 7.65 -2.38 9.97
CA ASP A 445 8.85 -2.60 9.13
C ASP A 445 9.96 -1.56 9.38
N LEU A 446 9.86 -0.78 10.47
CA LEU A 446 10.83 0.21 10.92
C LEU A 446 12.32 -0.16 10.73
N PRO A 447 12.79 -1.39 11.06
CA PRO A 447 14.19 -1.76 10.87
C PRO A 447 14.71 -1.57 9.44
N ARG A 448 13.81 -1.58 8.44
CA ARG A 448 14.19 -1.39 7.07
C ARG A 448 14.26 0.08 6.65
N ILE A 449 13.34 0.91 7.14
CA ILE A 449 13.27 2.33 6.76
C ILE A 449 14.25 3.19 7.55
N GLU A 450 14.67 2.73 8.73
CA GLU A 450 15.62 3.43 9.58
C GLU A 450 17.08 3.35 9.09
N THR A 451 17.33 2.85 7.87
CA THR A 451 18.66 2.76 7.27
C THR A 451 19.31 4.12 7.01
N ASN A 452 18.51 5.18 6.84
CA ASN A 452 18.99 6.56 6.63
C ASN A 452 19.00 7.41 7.92
N THR A 453 18.59 6.86 9.06
CA THR A 453 18.63 7.56 10.35
C THR A 453 20.07 7.75 10.86
N VAL A 454 20.27 8.63 11.85
CA VAL A 454 21.59 8.90 12.44
C VAL A 454 21.58 8.64 13.96
N PRO A 455 22.23 7.56 14.46
CA PRO A 455 22.94 6.51 13.71
C PRO A 455 21.96 5.56 12.98
N PRO A 456 22.38 4.95 11.85
CA PRO A 456 21.51 4.08 11.06
C PRO A 456 21.19 2.77 11.80
N CYS A 457 20.02 2.20 11.51
CA CYS A 457 19.63 0.88 11.99
C CYS A 457 20.57 -0.21 11.43
N GLN A 458 21.13 -1.01 12.34
CA GLN A 458 21.97 -2.17 12.06
C GLN A 458 21.12 -3.44 12.08
N ARG A 459 20.40 -3.72 10.99
CA ARG A 459 19.38 -4.78 10.96
C ARG A 459 19.92 -6.20 10.74
N PHE A 460 21.10 -6.36 10.15
CA PHE A 460 21.65 -7.68 9.84
C PHE A 460 22.35 -8.32 11.04
N ILE A 461 22.05 -9.58 11.33
CA ILE A 461 22.56 -10.26 12.54
C ILE A 461 23.98 -10.80 12.35
N SER A 462 24.34 -11.18 11.12
CA SER A 462 25.64 -11.80 10.81
C SER A 462 26.46 -11.07 9.75
N ASN A 463 25.99 -9.91 9.28
CA ASN A 463 26.71 -9.08 8.31
C ASN A 463 27.80 -8.25 9.03
N PRO A 464 29.07 -8.31 8.59
CA PRO A 464 30.13 -7.48 9.16
C PRO A 464 29.90 -5.95 9.07
N GLY A 465 28.99 -5.50 8.18
CA GLY A 465 28.55 -4.10 8.09
C GLY A 465 27.77 -3.61 9.32
N ASP A 466 27.20 -4.55 10.08
CA ASP A 466 26.38 -4.31 11.27
C ASP A 466 27.07 -4.91 12.51
N PRO A 467 28.12 -4.25 13.04
CA PRO A 467 28.91 -4.78 14.15
C PRO A 467 28.16 -4.87 15.48
N SER A 468 27.01 -4.20 15.60
CA SER A 468 26.12 -4.18 16.75
C SER A 468 24.66 -4.36 16.30
N PRO A 469 24.24 -5.59 15.93
CA PRO A 469 22.89 -5.85 15.43
C PRO A 469 21.79 -5.30 16.35
N GLY A 470 20.77 -4.68 15.75
CA GLY A 470 19.68 -3.97 16.41
C GLY A 470 20.01 -2.55 16.89
N SER A 471 21.27 -2.10 16.83
CA SER A 471 21.62 -0.73 17.19
C SER A 471 21.03 0.26 16.18
N GLY A 472 20.33 1.29 16.65
CA GLY A 472 19.75 2.34 15.80
C GLY A 472 18.37 2.00 15.23
N CYS A 473 17.89 0.77 15.42
CA CYS A 473 16.54 0.36 15.04
C CYS A 473 15.60 0.68 16.23
N VAL A 474 14.84 1.77 16.17
CA VAL A 474 14.04 2.28 17.28
C VAL A 474 12.59 2.51 16.86
N ASN A 475 11.71 2.42 17.86
CA ASN A 475 10.29 2.68 17.67
C ASN A 475 9.79 3.61 18.79
N PRO A 476 9.20 4.78 18.46
CA PRO A 476 9.07 5.33 17.11
C PRO A 476 10.44 5.69 16.50
N PRO A 477 10.54 5.81 15.17
CA PRO A 477 11.79 6.17 14.50
C PRO A 477 12.31 7.55 14.95
N VAL A 478 13.62 7.76 14.84
CA VAL A 478 14.24 9.05 15.22
C VAL A 478 13.75 10.15 14.28
N GLY A 479 13.06 11.15 14.84
CA GLY A 479 12.48 12.26 14.08
C GLY A 479 10.97 12.35 14.29
N ALA A 480 10.32 11.18 14.37
CA ALA A 480 8.89 11.09 14.56
C ALA A 480 8.43 11.65 15.91
N ALA A 481 7.56 12.66 15.84
CA ALA A 481 6.90 13.20 17.03
C ALA A 481 5.68 12.37 17.44
N PHE A 482 5.12 11.60 16.50
CA PHE A 482 3.99 10.69 16.64
C PHE A 482 4.15 9.53 15.66
N TYR A 483 3.66 8.37 16.06
CA TYR A 483 3.56 7.18 15.23
C TYR A 483 2.22 6.50 15.54
N PRO A 484 1.41 6.14 14.53
CA PRO A 484 0.05 5.66 14.74
C PRO A 484 0.04 4.29 15.42
N ILE A 485 -1.01 4.05 16.21
CA ILE A 485 -1.29 2.77 16.86
C ILE A 485 -2.67 2.27 16.51
N TYR A 486 -2.86 0.97 16.65
CA TYR A 486 -4.14 0.33 16.54
C TYR A 486 -4.91 0.40 17.87
N THR A 487 -6.21 0.67 17.79
CA THR A 487 -7.10 0.61 18.96
C THR A 487 -8.35 -0.18 18.58
N THR A 488 -9.08 -0.65 19.59
CA THR A 488 -10.40 -1.26 19.34
C THR A 488 -11.53 -0.40 19.86
N ARG A 489 -12.70 -0.54 19.24
CA ARG A 489 -13.96 -0.03 19.75
C ARG A 489 -15.12 -0.98 19.48
N GLN A 490 -16.16 -0.89 20.29
CA GLN A 490 -17.43 -1.53 20.01
C GLN A 490 -18.35 -0.61 19.16
N THR A 491 -18.94 -1.19 18.11
CA THR A 491 -19.97 -0.54 17.29
C THR A 491 -21.25 -1.36 17.26
N ALA A 492 -22.32 -0.80 16.69
CA ALA A 492 -23.55 -1.55 16.41
C ALA A 492 -23.33 -2.72 15.42
N LEU A 493 -22.23 -2.71 14.66
CA LEU A 493 -21.84 -3.73 13.68
C LEU A 493 -20.74 -4.66 14.19
N GLY A 494 -20.47 -4.67 15.51
CA GLY A 494 -19.44 -5.48 16.15
C GLY A 494 -18.19 -4.69 16.54
N CYS A 495 -17.16 -5.42 17.00
CA CYS A 495 -15.84 -4.85 17.29
C CYS A 495 -15.19 -4.33 16.01
N ARG A 496 -14.47 -3.21 16.12
CA ARG A 496 -13.72 -2.59 15.03
C ARG A 496 -12.33 -2.20 15.54
N TRP A 497 -11.34 -2.34 14.67
CA TRP A 497 -10.04 -1.71 14.76
C TRP A 497 -10.14 -0.26 14.29
N GLN A 498 -9.27 0.58 14.81
CA GLN A 498 -9.06 1.96 14.39
C GLN A 498 -7.57 2.26 14.39
N LEU A 499 -7.07 2.99 13.40
CA LEU A 499 -5.67 3.43 13.34
C LEU A 499 -5.58 4.92 13.68
N GLY A 500 -4.65 5.29 14.56
CA GLY A 500 -4.40 6.68 14.96
C GLY A 500 -3.88 6.80 16.39
N GLY A 501 -4.41 7.77 17.14
CA GLY A 501 -4.03 8.04 18.53
C GLY A 501 -4.96 7.41 19.57
N THR A 502 -4.61 7.55 20.85
CA THR A 502 -5.35 6.94 21.97
C THR A 502 -6.71 7.59 22.27
N HIS A 503 -7.00 8.78 21.75
CA HIS A 503 -8.23 9.52 22.03
C HIS A 503 -9.29 9.34 20.94
N LEU A 504 -9.15 8.31 20.09
CA LEU A 504 -10.15 8.00 19.08
C LEU A 504 -11.53 7.75 19.74
N PRO A 505 -12.62 8.32 19.19
CA PRO A 505 -13.94 8.21 19.79
C PRO A 505 -14.39 6.75 19.99
N GLY A 506 -14.70 6.41 21.24
CA GLY A 506 -15.19 5.08 21.62
C GLY A 506 -14.11 4.02 21.79
N THR A 507 -12.83 4.40 21.83
CA THR A 507 -11.71 3.50 22.12
C THR A 507 -11.94 2.72 23.42
N GLU A 508 -11.77 1.41 23.35
CA GLU A 508 -11.88 0.45 24.47
C GLU A 508 -10.52 -0.12 24.88
N GLN A 509 -9.66 -0.44 23.91
CA GLN A 509 -8.30 -0.95 24.15
C GLN A 509 -7.29 -0.17 23.31
N THR A 510 -6.15 0.13 23.93
CA THR A 510 -5.04 0.88 23.30
C THR A 510 -3.74 0.10 23.21
N PHE A 511 -3.72 -1.15 23.69
CA PHE A 511 -2.57 -2.06 23.59
C PHE A 511 -1.22 -1.47 24.02
N GLY A 512 -1.23 -0.65 25.08
CA GLY A 512 -0.05 0.07 25.61
C GLY A 512 -0.10 1.58 25.36
N GLY A 513 -0.90 2.03 24.39
CA GLY A 513 -1.20 3.44 24.16
C GLY A 513 -0.06 4.23 23.52
N ASN A 514 0.97 3.56 23.02
CA ASN A 514 2.04 4.14 22.22
C ASN A 514 2.71 3.06 21.35
N SER A 515 3.37 3.48 20.27
CA SER A 515 3.95 2.57 19.27
C SER A 515 5.04 1.66 19.84
N ALA A 516 5.87 2.17 20.75
CA ALA A 516 6.95 1.39 21.37
C ALA A 516 6.43 0.20 22.18
N GLU A 517 5.27 0.33 22.81
CA GLU A 517 4.60 -0.77 23.51
C GLU A 517 3.82 -1.68 22.57
N GLU A 518 3.19 -1.13 21.52
CA GLU A 518 2.32 -1.89 20.62
C GLU A 518 3.09 -2.76 19.62
N TYR A 519 4.14 -2.26 18.95
CA TYR A 519 4.89 -3.03 17.96
C TYR A 519 6.10 -3.76 18.55
N GLY A 520 6.44 -3.52 19.82
CA GLY A 520 7.33 -4.42 20.58
C GLY A 520 8.79 -4.49 20.11
N PRO A 521 9.51 -5.57 20.46
CA PRO A 521 10.92 -5.73 20.11
C PRO A 521 11.10 -6.21 18.67
N LEU A 522 12.33 -6.03 18.17
CA LEU A 522 12.79 -6.57 16.88
C LEU A 522 12.56 -8.08 16.79
N LEU A 523 12.03 -8.50 15.64
CA LEU A 523 11.77 -9.89 15.29
C LEU A 523 12.89 -10.40 14.36
N GLU A 524 13.63 -11.40 14.83
CA GLU A 524 14.62 -12.11 14.02
C GLU A 524 13.93 -13.04 13.02
N GLN A 525 14.34 -12.93 11.76
CA GLN A 525 13.76 -13.67 10.64
C GLN A 525 14.83 -14.44 9.86
N ALA A 526 14.45 -15.61 9.35
CA ALA A 526 15.31 -16.38 8.47
C ALA A 526 15.38 -15.70 7.11
N GLY A 527 16.51 -15.04 6.80
CA GLY A 527 16.80 -14.53 5.45
C GLY A 527 17.52 -15.56 4.58
N THR A 528 17.58 -15.29 3.27
CA THR A 528 18.22 -16.22 2.31
C THR A 528 19.75 -16.14 2.30
N ALA A 529 20.34 -14.99 2.63
CA ALA A 529 21.78 -14.79 2.75
C ALA A 529 22.26 -14.88 4.21
N SER A 530 21.48 -14.33 5.14
CA SER A 530 21.73 -14.34 6.59
C SER A 530 20.43 -14.08 7.36
N PRO A 531 20.32 -14.49 8.63
CA PRO A 531 19.28 -13.96 9.51
C PRO A 531 19.40 -12.43 9.66
N GLU A 532 18.25 -11.77 9.73
CA GLU A 532 18.14 -10.32 9.86
C GLU A 532 16.90 -9.92 10.68
N PHE A 533 16.88 -8.67 11.15
CA PHE A 533 15.70 -8.05 11.73
C PHE A 533 14.90 -7.38 10.62
N GLU A 534 13.69 -7.85 10.39
CA GLU A 534 12.82 -7.31 9.34
C GLU A 534 11.75 -6.38 9.91
N ALA A 535 11.24 -6.69 11.11
CA ALA A 535 10.15 -5.93 11.71
C ALA A 535 10.24 -5.92 13.24
N SER A 536 9.40 -5.09 13.88
CA SER A 536 9.09 -5.18 15.31
C SER A 536 7.72 -5.81 15.49
N VAL A 537 7.56 -6.83 16.36
CA VAL A 537 6.26 -7.51 16.52
C VAL A 537 5.84 -7.75 17.98
N VAL A 538 4.55 -7.51 18.29
CA VAL A 538 3.87 -7.98 19.53
C VAL A 538 2.67 -8.85 19.23
N TRP A 539 2.58 -9.96 19.95
CA TRP A 539 1.50 -10.95 19.83
C TRP A 539 0.42 -10.73 20.88
N GLN A 540 -0.85 -10.78 20.45
CA GLN A 540 -1.99 -10.81 21.35
C GLN A 540 -2.99 -11.91 20.99
N ARG A 541 -3.56 -12.53 22.04
CA ARG A 541 -4.72 -13.42 21.90
C ARG A 541 -5.98 -12.60 22.10
N ILE A 542 -6.95 -12.74 21.19
CA ILE A 542 -8.23 -12.03 21.25
C ILE A 542 -9.33 -12.96 21.76
#